data_AF-A0A533BER8-F1
#
_entry.id   AF-A0A533BER8-F1
#
_cell.length_a   1.000
_cell.length_b   1.000
_cell.length_c   1.000
_cell.angle_alpha   90.00
_cell.angle_beta   90.00
_cell.angle_gamma   90.00
#
_symmetry.space_group_name_H-M   'P 1'
#
loop_
_entity.id
_entity.type
_entity.pdbx_description
1 polymer ?
#
loop_
_entity_poly.entity_id
_entity_poly.type
_entity_poly.pdbx_seq_one_letter_code
_entity_poly.pdbx_strand_id
1 'polypeptide(L)'
;MEQQMSAVERYERGLVLKQVQIFDSALEDFQQAANDPQYAGKAHAQMALCFIATGRHEEAVAAFRQAMTSPALSSKERVHILYRLGQTLESLGRYAETLEAYNWVRREDAGFRDVAHRIKHLSSGGRGPLPHRPLTDRPWVGDMLKLWGQLRLRIPHLLGQTWQSVGRYAETLETYRWVRRKCPSFRDMPCRIEQPELTSMWRSSPPVSTGRPVLVRRGKMDKRRDARVAIHLRSQFSSKSRMVGGEGELRDLSRGGCRVRSLVAVPVGAELECCIFPQDEVNPFTIDGAMVRWSRPQEFGLAFTNVRPGVQRQIAQLCRKGMSLA
;
A
#
# COMPACT_ATOMS: atom_id res chain seq x y z
N MET A 1 -14.99 -11.93 34.45
CA MET A 1 -15.82 -10.92 33.72
C MET A 1 -15.14 -10.67 32.39
N GLU A 2 -15.63 -11.28 31.31
CA GLU A 2 -15.22 -10.87 29.96
C GLU A 2 -15.73 -9.44 29.76
N GLN A 3 -14.82 -8.48 29.65
CA GLN A 3 -15.18 -7.13 29.22
C GLN A 3 -15.66 -7.26 27.77
N GLN A 4 -16.97 -7.19 27.57
CA GLN A 4 -17.54 -7.10 26.24
C GLN A 4 -17.07 -5.78 25.62
N MET A 5 -16.36 -5.87 24.50
CA MET A 5 -16.00 -4.70 23.71
C MET A 5 -17.27 -3.92 23.32
N SER A 6 -17.16 -2.61 23.21
CA SER A 6 -18.21 -1.74 22.70
C SER A 6 -18.36 -1.85 21.17
N ALA A 7 -19.47 -1.34 20.61
CA ALA A 7 -19.66 -1.30 19.16
C ALA A 7 -18.59 -0.45 18.46
N VAL A 8 -18.16 0.65 19.10
CA VAL A 8 -17.08 1.53 18.61
C VAL A 8 -15.77 0.77 18.52
N GLU A 9 -15.34 0.10 19.59
CA GLU A 9 -14.08 -0.64 19.63
C GLU A 9 -14.06 -1.79 18.62
N ARG A 10 -15.19 -2.49 18.44
CA ARG A 10 -15.34 -3.52 17.39
C ARG A 10 -15.23 -2.91 16.00
N TYR A 11 -15.91 -1.80 15.74
CA TYR A 11 -15.83 -1.12 14.45
C TYR A 11 -14.40 -0.66 14.14
N GLU A 12 -13.71 -0.06 15.11
CA GLU A 12 -12.32 0.38 14.96
C GLU A 12 -11.36 -0.79 14.76
N ARG A 13 -11.50 -1.87 15.53
CA ARG A 13 -10.70 -3.09 15.35
C ARG A 13 -10.93 -3.71 13.98
N GLY A 14 -12.19 -3.79 13.54
CA GLY A 14 -12.55 -4.26 12.19
C GLY A 14 -11.90 -3.43 11.09
N LEU A 15 -11.80 -2.10 11.24
CA LEU A 15 -11.09 -1.24 10.28
C LEU A 15 -9.60 -1.59 10.19
N VAL A 16 -8.95 -1.82 11.33
CA VAL A 16 -7.54 -2.23 11.39
C VAL A 16 -7.36 -3.61 10.76
N LEU A 17 -8.21 -4.59 11.10
CA LEU A 17 -8.17 -5.95 10.55
C LEU A 17 -8.34 -5.96 9.03
N LYS A 18 -9.29 -5.18 8.51
CA LYS A 18 -9.47 -4.98 7.06
C LYS A 18 -8.22 -4.39 6.40
N GLN A 19 -7.56 -3.42 7.05
CA GLN A 19 -6.34 -2.79 6.52
C GLN A 19 -5.16 -3.77 6.44
N VAL A 20 -5.08 -4.74 7.35
CA VAL A 20 -4.12 -5.84 7.31
C VAL A 20 -4.63 -7.08 6.57
N GLN A 21 -5.76 -6.96 5.85
CA GLN A 21 -6.38 -7.99 5.01
C GLN A 21 -6.81 -9.28 5.73
N ILE A 22 -7.06 -9.21 7.03
CA ILE A 22 -7.68 -10.31 7.79
C ILE A 22 -9.20 -10.13 7.71
N PHE A 23 -9.79 -10.49 6.57
CA PHE A 23 -11.17 -10.14 6.25
C PHE A 23 -12.21 -10.90 7.08
N ASP A 24 -11.98 -12.17 7.43
CA ASP A 24 -12.94 -12.97 8.18
C ASP A 24 -13.16 -12.39 9.59
N SER A 25 -12.09 -12.14 10.33
CA SER A 25 -12.19 -11.48 11.65
C SER A 25 -12.71 -10.05 11.55
N ALA A 26 -12.39 -9.32 10.48
CA ALA A 26 -12.96 -7.99 10.26
C ALA A 26 -14.49 -8.04 10.06
N LEU A 27 -14.98 -9.04 9.32
CA LEU A 27 -16.40 -9.26 9.09
C LEU A 27 -17.15 -9.57 10.38
N GLU A 28 -16.59 -10.43 11.26
CA GLU A 28 -17.16 -10.72 12.58
C GLU A 28 -17.26 -9.46 13.44
N ASP A 29 -16.21 -8.64 13.45
CA ASP A 29 -16.18 -7.37 14.19
C ASP A 29 -17.20 -6.37 13.67
N PHE A 30 -17.28 -6.20 12.35
CA PHE A 30 -18.28 -5.33 11.76
C PHE A 30 -19.70 -5.85 11.97
N GLN A 31 -19.94 -7.16 11.90
CA GLN A 31 -21.24 -7.75 12.15
C GLN A 31 -21.68 -7.48 13.60
N GLN A 32 -20.80 -7.65 14.57
CA GLN A 32 -21.11 -7.34 15.96
C GLN A 32 -21.27 -5.83 16.19
N ALA A 33 -20.48 -4.98 15.53
CA ALA A 33 -20.66 -3.52 15.58
C ALA A 33 -21.98 -3.06 14.94
N ALA A 34 -22.48 -3.79 13.93
CA ALA A 34 -23.72 -3.48 13.25
C ALA A 34 -24.98 -3.67 14.11
N ASN A 35 -24.86 -4.39 15.24
CA ASN A 35 -25.94 -4.51 16.23
C ASN A 35 -26.27 -3.17 16.89
N ASP A 36 -25.36 -2.20 16.87
CA ASP A 36 -25.63 -0.83 17.29
C ASP A 36 -26.19 -0.01 16.10
N PRO A 37 -27.42 0.54 16.21
CA PRO A 37 -28.03 1.34 15.14
C PRO A 37 -27.20 2.53 14.65
N GLN A 38 -26.34 3.12 15.50
CA GLN A 38 -25.47 4.23 15.11
C GLN A 38 -24.34 3.78 14.17
N TYR A 39 -23.91 2.52 14.29
CA TYR A 39 -22.83 1.95 13.48
C TYR A 39 -23.33 1.03 12.37
N ALA A 40 -24.55 0.50 12.45
CA ALA A 40 -25.15 -0.44 11.49
C ALA A 40 -24.86 -0.08 10.03
N GLY A 41 -25.18 1.15 9.63
CA GLY A 41 -24.95 1.60 8.25
C GLY A 41 -23.47 1.58 7.85
N LYS A 42 -22.59 2.08 8.71
CA LYS A 42 -21.15 2.15 8.43
C LYS A 42 -20.52 0.76 8.43
N ALA A 43 -20.88 -0.06 9.40
CA ALA A 43 -20.39 -1.43 9.55
C ALA A 43 -20.77 -2.29 8.34
N HIS A 44 -22.03 -2.28 7.90
CA HIS A 44 -22.45 -2.99 6.70
C HIS A 44 -21.75 -2.49 5.43
N ALA A 45 -21.50 -1.17 5.32
CA ALA A 45 -20.71 -0.64 4.21
C ALA A 45 -19.25 -1.16 4.23
N GLN A 46 -18.63 -1.31 5.41
CA GLN A 46 -17.30 -1.92 5.54
C GLN A 46 -17.31 -3.42 5.23
N MET A 47 -18.34 -4.16 5.64
CA MET A 47 -18.52 -5.58 5.29
C MET A 47 -18.58 -5.74 3.77
N ALA A 48 -19.36 -4.90 3.08
CA ALA A 48 -19.43 -4.90 1.62
C ALA A 48 -18.06 -4.70 0.95
N LEU A 49 -17.23 -3.81 1.50
CA LEU A 49 -15.86 -3.61 1.00
C LEU A 49 -14.97 -4.85 1.24
N CYS A 50 -15.15 -5.57 2.35
CA CYS A 50 -14.45 -6.84 2.59
C CYS A 50 -14.92 -7.93 1.62
N PHE A 51 -16.22 -8.02 1.34
CA PHE A 51 -16.75 -8.94 0.34
C PHE A 51 -16.23 -8.64 -1.07
N ILE A 52 -16.13 -7.36 -1.47
CA ILE A 52 -15.48 -6.98 -2.75
C ILE A 52 -14.03 -7.44 -2.78
N ALA A 53 -13.26 -7.21 -1.70
CA ALA A 53 -11.85 -7.58 -1.64
C ALA A 53 -11.61 -9.10 -1.74
N THR A 54 -12.61 -9.90 -1.36
CA THR A 54 -12.60 -11.37 -1.42
C THR A 54 -13.31 -11.92 -2.68
N GLY A 55 -13.79 -11.06 -3.58
CA GLY A 55 -14.47 -11.45 -4.83
C GLY A 55 -15.95 -11.83 -4.66
N ARG A 56 -16.52 -11.67 -3.47
CA ARG A 56 -17.91 -12.01 -3.12
C ARG A 56 -18.87 -10.87 -3.47
N HIS A 57 -18.98 -10.53 -4.75
CA HIS A 57 -19.67 -9.32 -5.20
C HIS A 57 -21.19 -9.28 -4.92
N GLU A 58 -21.90 -10.41 -4.98
CA GLU A 58 -23.34 -10.46 -4.66
C GLU A 58 -23.61 -10.15 -3.18
N GLU A 59 -22.76 -10.65 -2.29
CA GLU A 59 -22.89 -10.39 -0.85
C GLU A 59 -22.53 -8.93 -0.52
N ALA A 60 -21.59 -8.35 -1.28
CA ALA A 60 -21.32 -6.92 -1.19
C ALA A 60 -22.54 -6.05 -1.55
N VAL A 61 -23.29 -6.43 -2.60
CA VAL A 61 -24.55 -5.75 -2.97
C VAL A 61 -25.56 -5.85 -1.84
N ALA A 62 -25.76 -7.03 -1.27
CA ALA A 62 -26.67 -7.23 -0.13
C ALA A 62 -26.25 -6.38 1.08
N ALA A 63 -24.97 -6.36 1.43
CA ALA A 63 -24.44 -5.58 2.55
C ALA A 63 -24.58 -4.06 2.31
N PHE A 64 -24.35 -3.56 1.09
CA PHE A 64 -24.61 -2.14 0.79
C PHE A 64 -26.10 -1.78 0.87
N ARG A 65 -26.99 -2.66 0.43
CA ARG A 65 -28.44 -2.44 0.59
C ARG A 65 -28.84 -2.38 2.06
N GLN A 66 -28.29 -3.28 2.89
CA GLN A 66 -28.47 -3.22 4.34
C GLN A 66 -27.89 -1.95 4.94
N ALA A 67 -26.74 -1.47 4.48
CA ALA A 67 -26.18 -0.21 4.95
C ALA A 67 -27.16 0.96 4.75
N MET A 68 -27.85 1.00 3.60
CA MET A 68 -28.78 2.08 3.24
C MET A 68 -30.06 2.12 4.06
N THR A 69 -30.43 1.03 4.76
CA THR A 69 -31.61 1.02 5.65
C THR A 69 -31.36 1.79 6.95
N SER A 70 -30.10 1.96 7.36
CA SER A 70 -29.74 2.66 8.60
C SER A 70 -30.04 4.16 8.49
N PRO A 71 -30.81 4.76 9.41
CA PRO A 71 -31.08 6.20 9.42
C PRO A 71 -29.86 7.03 9.87
N ALA A 72 -28.89 6.43 10.56
CA ALA A 72 -27.72 7.11 11.13
C ALA A 72 -26.68 7.56 10.10
N LEU A 73 -26.82 7.16 8.83
CA LEU A 73 -25.92 7.57 7.75
C LEU A 73 -26.18 9.03 7.33
N SER A 74 -25.11 9.82 7.29
CA SER A 74 -25.13 11.15 6.70
C SER A 74 -25.37 11.10 5.19
N SER A 75 -25.89 12.18 4.60
CA SER A 75 -26.12 12.27 3.16
C SER A 75 -24.84 12.00 2.35
N LYS A 76 -23.68 12.49 2.82
CA LYS A 76 -22.39 12.24 2.19
C LYS A 76 -21.99 10.76 2.20
N GLU A 77 -22.21 10.06 3.32
CA GLU A 77 -21.94 8.63 3.42
C GLU A 77 -22.88 7.82 2.52
N ARG A 78 -24.17 8.20 2.46
CA ARG A 78 -25.16 7.57 1.55
C ARG A 78 -24.74 7.70 0.09
N VAL A 79 -24.33 8.89 -0.35
CA VAL A 79 -23.83 9.12 -1.71
C VAL A 79 -22.61 8.24 -2.01
N HIS A 80 -21.67 8.13 -1.06
CA HIS A 80 -20.51 7.26 -1.23
C HIS A 80 -20.89 5.78 -1.35
N ILE A 81 -21.82 5.31 -0.50
CA ILE A 81 -22.31 3.93 -0.51
C ILE A 81 -23.04 3.63 -1.82
N LEU A 82 -23.94 4.51 -2.28
CA LEU A 82 -24.66 4.35 -3.55
C LEU A 82 -23.71 4.27 -4.74
N TYR A 83 -22.66 5.09 -4.75
CA TYR A 83 -21.64 5.02 -5.79
C TYR A 83 -20.90 3.68 -5.78
N ARG A 84 -20.48 3.20 -4.60
CA ARG A 84 -19.81 1.89 -4.47
C ARG A 84 -20.72 0.72 -4.84
N LEU A 85 -21.99 0.80 -4.48
CA LEU A 85 -23.02 -0.15 -4.90
C LEU A 85 -23.15 -0.17 -6.43
N GLY A 86 -23.23 1.00 -7.07
CA GLY A 86 -23.24 1.13 -8.53
C GLY A 86 -22.02 0.47 -9.19
N GLN A 87 -20.81 0.71 -8.67
CA GLN A 87 -19.60 0.06 -9.19
C GLN A 87 -19.64 -1.47 -9.04
N THR A 88 -20.21 -1.96 -7.94
CA THR A 88 -20.33 -3.40 -7.67
C THR A 88 -21.36 -4.05 -8.60
N LEU A 89 -22.51 -3.42 -8.79
CA LEU A 89 -23.54 -3.85 -9.74
C LEU A 89 -23.01 -3.83 -11.18
N GLU A 90 -22.19 -2.83 -11.54
CA GLU A 90 -21.55 -2.73 -12.84
C GLU A 90 -20.60 -3.91 -13.07
N SER A 91 -19.81 -4.31 -12.07
CA SER A 91 -18.92 -5.49 -12.14
C SER A 91 -19.67 -6.82 -12.29
N LEU A 92 -20.91 -6.87 -11.79
CA LEU A 92 -21.82 -8.01 -11.96
C LEU A 92 -22.60 -7.97 -13.27
N GLY A 93 -22.44 -6.92 -14.09
CA GLY A 93 -23.20 -6.74 -15.34
C GLY A 93 -24.66 -6.29 -15.14
N ARG A 94 -25.04 -5.87 -13.94
CA ARG A 94 -26.41 -5.41 -13.59
C ARG A 94 -26.59 -3.93 -13.94
N TYR A 95 -26.53 -3.62 -15.23
CA TYR A 95 -26.44 -2.24 -15.72
C TYR A 95 -27.68 -1.38 -15.46
N ALA A 96 -28.88 -1.96 -15.47
CA ALA A 96 -30.12 -1.24 -15.18
C ALA A 96 -30.09 -0.67 -13.74
N GLU A 97 -29.82 -1.52 -12.75
CA GLU A 97 -29.70 -1.13 -11.34
C GLU A 97 -28.50 -0.20 -11.11
N THR A 98 -27.41 -0.38 -11.86
CA THR A 98 -26.25 0.52 -11.83
C THR A 98 -26.65 1.95 -12.22
N LEU A 99 -27.43 2.11 -13.30
CA LEU A 99 -27.90 3.41 -13.76
C LEU A 99 -28.83 4.06 -12.74
N GLU A 100 -29.70 3.29 -12.07
CA GLU A 100 -30.53 3.81 -10.99
C GLU A 100 -29.70 4.35 -9.82
N ALA A 101 -28.71 3.58 -9.35
CA ALA A 101 -27.82 3.99 -8.28
C ALA A 101 -27.02 5.25 -8.64
N TYR A 102 -26.46 5.31 -9.85
CA TYR A 102 -25.72 6.48 -10.32
C TYR A 102 -26.63 7.70 -10.55
N ASN A 103 -27.87 7.52 -11.01
CA ASN A 103 -28.83 8.61 -11.14
C ASN A 103 -29.18 9.22 -9.78
N TRP A 104 -29.32 8.38 -8.75
CA TRP A 104 -29.47 8.85 -7.38
C TRP A 104 -28.26 9.66 -6.92
N VAL A 105 -27.04 9.15 -7.12
CA VAL A 105 -25.82 9.90 -6.79
C VAL A 105 -25.78 11.25 -7.52
N ARG A 106 -26.12 11.29 -8.81
CA ARG A 106 -26.13 12.53 -9.61
C ARG A 106 -27.16 13.56 -9.12
N ARG A 107 -28.30 13.12 -8.58
CA ARG A 107 -29.32 14.02 -8.01
C ARG A 107 -28.81 14.69 -6.73
N GLU A 108 -28.12 13.93 -5.88
CA GLU A 108 -27.56 14.44 -4.63
C GLU A 108 -26.28 15.28 -4.85
N ASP A 109 -25.40 14.81 -5.72
CA ASP A 109 -24.15 15.48 -6.10
C ASP A 109 -23.81 15.19 -7.57
N ALA A 110 -24.16 16.14 -8.44
CA ALA A 110 -23.92 16.04 -9.87
C ALA A 110 -22.41 15.97 -10.25
N GLY A 111 -21.53 16.48 -9.38
CA GLY A 111 -20.08 16.50 -9.57
C GLY A 111 -19.35 15.31 -8.96
N PHE A 112 -20.07 14.36 -8.35
CA PHE A 112 -19.46 13.26 -7.62
C PHE A 112 -18.64 12.34 -8.54
N ARG A 113 -17.31 12.42 -8.39
CA ARG A 113 -16.33 11.56 -9.10
C ARG A 113 -16.57 11.55 -10.62
N ASP A 114 -16.69 10.36 -11.22
CA ASP A 114 -16.88 10.08 -12.64
C ASP A 114 -18.32 9.65 -12.98
N VAL A 115 -19.29 9.88 -12.08
CA VAL A 115 -20.68 9.41 -12.22
C VAL A 115 -21.33 9.88 -13.50
N ALA A 116 -21.18 11.16 -13.87
CA ALA A 116 -21.74 11.69 -15.10
C ALA A 116 -21.20 10.97 -16.36
N HIS A 117 -19.91 10.65 -16.38
CA HIS A 117 -19.28 9.91 -17.48
C HIS A 117 -19.75 8.45 -17.50
N ARG A 118 -19.85 7.81 -16.33
CA ARG A 118 -20.36 6.42 -16.20
C ARG A 118 -21.79 6.30 -16.70
N ILE A 119 -22.67 7.22 -16.30
CA ILE A 119 -24.06 7.25 -16.79
C ILE A 119 -24.07 7.37 -18.31
N LYS A 120 -23.36 8.35 -18.88
CA LYS A 120 -23.29 8.54 -20.33
C LYS A 120 -22.82 7.27 -21.06
N HIS A 121 -21.74 6.66 -20.58
CA HIS A 121 -21.18 5.44 -21.17
C HIS A 121 -22.15 4.27 -21.13
N LEU A 122 -22.78 4.01 -19.98
CA LEU A 122 -23.73 2.91 -19.81
C LEU A 122 -25.03 3.13 -20.62
N SER A 123 -25.51 4.38 -20.66
CA SER A 123 -26.68 4.77 -21.46
C SER A 123 -26.43 4.67 -22.97
N SER A 124 -25.19 4.86 -23.43
CA SER A 124 -24.83 4.69 -24.84
C SER A 124 -24.52 3.23 -25.23
N GLY A 125 -24.87 2.26 -24.38
CA GLY A 125 -24.64 0.84 -24.64
C GLY A 125 -23.23 0.34 -24.28
N GLY A 126 -22.39 1.19 -23.68
CA GLY A 126 -21.09 0.79 -23.17
C GLY A 126 -21.21 -0.28 -22.07
N ARG A 127 -20.27 -1.23 -22.06
CA ARG A 127 -20.21 -2.35 -21.12
C ARG A 127 -18.78 -2.46 -20.60
N GLY A 128 -18.63 -2.82 -19.33
CA GLY A 128 -17.31 -2.89 -18.70
C GLY A 128 -16.70 -1.52 -18.32
N PRO A 129 -15.40 -1.50 -17.93
CA PRO A 129 -14.75 -0.32 -17.38
C PRO A 129 -14.79 0.88 -18.32
N LEU A 130 -14.93 2.09 -17.77
CA LEU A 130 -14.83 3.32 -18.55
C LEU A 130 -13.52 3.35 -19.35
N PRO A 131 -13.56 3.67 -20.66
CA PRO A 131 -12.34 3.90 -21.42
C PRO A 131 -11.55 5.05 -20.77
N HIS A 132 -10.26 4.81 -20.51
CA HIS A 132 -9.39 5.77 -19.84
C HIS A 132 -9.34 7.10 -20.62
N ARG A 133 -9.88 8.17 -20.02
CA ARG A 133 -9.57 9.54 -20.45
C ARG A 133 -8.29 9.98 -19.71
N PRO A 134 -7.28 10.55 -20.39
CA PRO A 134 -6.07 11.03 -19.72
C PRO A 134 -6.43 11.98 -18.59
N LEU A 135 -5.85 11.75 -17.42
CA LEU A 135 -6.04 12.54 -16.20
C LEU A 135 -5.29 13.87 -16.32
N THR A 136 -5.84 14.81 -17.07
CA THR A 136 -5.49 16.23 -16.97
C THR A 136 -6.73 16.96 -16.46
N ASP A 137 -6.57 17.74 -15.39
CA ASP A 137 -7.56 18.63 -14.77
C ASP A 137 -8.56 18.01 -13.80
N ARG A 138 -8.17 17.93 -12.51
CA ARG A 138 -9.07 18.26 -11.39
C ARG A 138 -8.32 19.00 -10.25
N PRO A 139 -8.67 20.27 -9.95
CA PRO A 139 -7.98 21.14 -8.98
C PRO A 139 -8.06 20.72 -7.50
N TRP A 140 -9.03 19.89 -7.08
CA TRP A 140 -9.20 19.58 -5.65
C TRP A 140 -8.00 18.88 -5.03
N VAL A 141 -7.21 18.14 -5.83
CA VAL A 141 -6.08 17.34 -5.33
C VAL A 141 -5.06 18.24 -4.67
N GLY A 142 -4.91 19.48 -5.17
CA GLY A 142 -4.10 20.53 -4.57
C GLY A 142 -4.65 21.01 -3.22
N ASP A 143 -5.96 21.16 -3.09
CA ASP A 143 -6.60 21.63 -1.85
C ASP A 143 -6.58 20.55 -0.76
N MET A 144 -6.75 19.28 -1.13
CA MET A 144 -6.55 18.13 -0.24
C MET A 144 -5.10 18.01 0.22
N LEU A 145 -4.12 18.20 -0.66
CA LEU A 145 -2.68 18.20 -0.32
C LEU A 145 -2.30 19.38 0.59
N LYS A 146 -2.90 20.56 0.42
CA LYS A 146 -2.72 21.72 1.31
C LYS A 146 -3.29 21.47 2.71
N LEU A 147 -4.49 20.89 2.79
CA LEU A 147 -5.11 20.51 4.06
C LEU A 147 -4.30 19.42 4.78
N TRP A 148 -3.77 18.45 4.03
CA TRP A 148 -2.85 17.43 4.55
C TRP A 148 -1.51 18.01 5.01
N GLY A 149 -0.98 19.02 4.31
CA GLY A 149 0.21 19.76 4.73
C GLY A 149 0.02 20.55 6.03
N GLN A 150 -1.17 21.11 6.24
CA GLN A 150 -1.53 21.84 7.47
C GLN A 150 -1.76 20.91 8.67
N LEU A 151 -2.36 19.73 8.47
CA LEU A 151 -2.55 18.74 9.55
C LEU A 151 -1.28 17.96 9.90
N ARG A 152 -0.41 17.67 8.92
CA ARG A 152 0.82 16.86 9.10
C ARG A 152 1.82 17.46 10.10
N LEU A 153 1.81 18.77 10.31
CA LEU A 153 2.70 19.47 11.23
C LEU A 153 2.29 19.36 12.72
N ARG A 154 1.06 18.90 13.03
CA ARG A 154 0.55 18.79 14.40
C ARG A 154 0.51 17.37 14.98
N ILE A 155 0.65 16.36 14.14
CA ILE A 155 0.57 14.93 14.51
C ILE A 155 1.79 14.41 15.31
N PRO A 156 3.04 14.87 15.08
CA PRO A 156 4.20 14.35 15.83
C PRO A 156 4.14 14.63 17.34
N HIS A 157 3.53 15.74 17.74
CA HIS A 157 3.42 16.13 19.15
C HIS A 157 2.39 15.28 19.92
N LEU A 158 1.35 14.80 19.24
CA LEU A 158 0.31 13.95 19.85
C LEU A 158 0.74 12.49 19.95
N LEU A 159 1.54 11.99 19.01
CA LEU A 159 2.07 10.61 19.02
C LEU A 159 3.20 10.39 20.01
N GLY A 160 3.91 11.45 20.42
CA GLY A 160 4.96 11.35 21.46
C GLY A 160 4.41 11.09 22.87
N GLN A 161 3.18 11.53 23.17
CA GLN A 161 2.58 11.42 24.51
C GLN A 161 1.93 10.06 24.76
N THR A 162 1.44 9.37 23.71
CA THR A 162 0.80 8.05 23.85
C THR A 162 1.80 6.90 23.83
N TRP A 163 3.03 7.12 23.36
CA TRP A 163 4.07 6.08 23.25
C TRP A 163 4.68 5.67 24.61
N GLN A 164 4.59 6.53 25.63
CA GLN A 164 5.04 6.20 26.99
C GLN A 164 4.09 5.24 27.73
N SER A 165 2.81 5.18 27.32
CA SER A 165 1.79 4.38 28.00
C SER A 165 1.69 2.94 27.46
N VAL A 166 2.11 2.69 26.22
CA VAL A 166 1.98 1.36 25.55
C VAL A 166 3.12 0.40 25.92
N GLY A 167 4.23 0.91 26.47
CA GLY A 167 5.38 0.09 26.90
C GLY A 167 5.11 -0.91 28.03
N ARG A 168 3.96 -0.82 28.72
CA ARG A 168 3.61 -1.71 29.85
C ARG A 168 2.86 -3.00 29.48
N TYR A 169 2.41 -3.16 28.23
CA TYR A 169 1.61 -4.33 27.82
C TYR A 169 2.38 -5.38 26.99
N ALA A 170 3.68 -5.17 26.75
CA ALA A 170 4.48 -6.02 25.87
C ALA A 170 4.94 -7.37 26.49
N GLU A 171 4.75 -7.58 27.80
CA GLU A 171 5.33 -8.75 28.50
C GLU A 171 4.44 -10.01 28.54
N THR A 172 3.17 -9.95 28.14
CA THR A 172 2.22 -11.07 28.32
C THR A 172 1.84 -11.84 27.05
N LEU A 173 2.35 -11.48 25.87
CA LEU A 173 2.02 -12.18 24.63
C LEU A 173 2.98 -13.35 24.35
N GLU A 174 2.46 -14.58 24.33
CA GLU A 174 3.20 -15.82 24.03
C GLU A 174 3.94 -15.79 22.68
N THR A 175 3.54 -14.91 21.77
CA THR A 175 4.22 -14.65 20.51
C THR A 175 5.66 -14.18 20.70
N TYR A 176 5.97 -13.44 21.77
CA TYR A 176 7.34 -12.95 22.05
C TYR A 176 8.27 -14.10 22.51
N ARG A 177 7.74 -15.06 23.28
CA ARG A 177 8.47 -16.28 23.68
C ARG A 177 8.73 -17.20 22.50
N TRP A 178 7.80 -17.28 21.56
CA TRP A 178 7.94 -18.05 20.32
C TRP A 178 9.02 -17.46 19.39
N VAL A 179 9.03 -16.14 19.19
CA VAL A 179 10.05 -15.44 18.37
C VAL A 179 11.46 -15.61 18.95
N ARG A 180 11.62 -15.50 20.27
CA ARG A 180 12.91 -15.70 20.96
C ARG A 180 13.42 -17.15 20.87
N ARG A 181 12.51 -18.13 20.75
CA ARG A 181 12.84 -19.57 20.66
C ARG A 181 13.24 -20.00 19.24
N LYS A 182 12.83 -19.28 18.18
CA LYS A 182 13.06 -19.63 16.76
C LYS A 182 14.17 -18.82 16.07
N CYS A 183 14.62 -17.70 16.64
CA CYS A 183 15.61 -16.81 16.03
C CYS A 183 16.93 -16.77 16.83
N PRO A 184 18.06 -17.30 16.30
CA PRO A 184 19.36 -17.31 17.01
C PRO A 184 19.95 -15.93 17.26
N SER A 185 19.54 -14.90 16.51
CA SER A 185 20.02 -13.52 16.63
C SER A 185 19.41 -12.71 17.79
N PHE A 186 18.46 -13.29 18.53
CA PHE A 186 17.75 -12.62 19.63
C PHE A 186 18.11 -13.17 21.02
N ARG A 187 19.13 -14.04 21.13
CA ARG A 187 19.55 -14.62 22.40
C ARG A 187 20.33 -13.66 23.31
N ASP A 188 21.01 -12.67 22.74
CA ASP A 188 22.02 -11.86 23.47
C ASP A 188 21.66 -10.37 23.58
N MET A 189 20.39 -10.00 23.48
CA MET A 189 19.98 -8.60 23.66
C MET A 189 19.84 -8.31 25.17
N PRO A 190 20.71 -7.48 25.78
CA PRO A 190 20.66 -7.24 27.21
C PRO A 190 19.45 -6.35 27.55
N CYS A 191 18.54 -6.88 28.36
CA CYS A 191 17.67 -6.04 29.17
C CYS A 191 18.49 -5.49 30.34
N ARG A 192 18.99 -4.27 30.22
CA ARG A 192 19.37 -3.49 31.41
C ARG A 192 18.98 -2.04 31.24
N ILE A 193 17.97 -1.66 32.03
CA ILE A 193 17.71 -0.29 32.45
C ILE A 193 18.68 -0.07 33.62
N GLU A 194 19.66 0.81 33.47
CA GLU A 194 20.40 1.36 34.62
C GLU A 194 19.99 2.82 34.79
N GLN A 195 19.56 3.13 36.02
CA GLN A 195 19.14 4.45 36.49
C GLN A 195 20.34 5.40 36.68
N PRO A 196 20.10 6.72 36.78
CA PRO A 196 21.17 7.72 36.76
C PRO A 196 21.72 7.97 38.16
N GLU A 197 23.06 8.03 38.30
CA GLU A 197 23.68 8.71 39.44
C GLU A 197 24.79 9.66 38.99
N LEU A 198 24.69 10.89 39.51
CA LEU A 198 25.71 11.93 39.47
C LEU A 198 26.96 11.48 40.22
N THR A 199 28.16 11.78 39.70
CA THR A 199 29.17 12.65 40.35
C THR A 199 30.55 12.52 39.69
N SER A 200 31.20 13.68 39.52
CA SER A 200 32.66 13.91 39.56
C SER A 200 33.53 13.30 38.44
N MET A 201 34.68 13.81 38.02
CA MET A 201 35.45 15.03 38.20
C MET A 201 36.60 14.93 37.17
N TRP A 202 36.76 15.96 36.33
CA TRP A 202 37.99 16.54 35.76
C TRP A 202 39.14 15.71 35.11
N ARG A 203 39.75 16.41 34.12
CA ARG A 203 41.15 16.38 33.62
C ARG A 203 41.44 15.29 32.56
N SER A 204 42.01 15.55 31.36
CA SER A 204 42.74 16.70 30.80
C SER A 204 42.80 16.58 29.25
N SER A 205 42.70 17.71 28.53
CA SER A 205 43.33 17.91 27.19
C SER A 205 44.83 18.26 27.38
N PRO A 206 45.75 18.41 26.38
CA PRO A 206 45.62 18.65 24.91
C PRO A 206 46.75 17.87 24.10
N PRO A 207 47.27 18.24 22.90
CA PRO A 207 46.99 19.38 22.04
C PRO A 207 46.79 19.13 20.53
N VAL A 208 46.34 20.23 19.93
CA VAL A 208 46.07 20.56 18.54
C VAL A 208 47.36 20.57 17.70
N SER A 209 47.32 19.98 16.51
CA SER A 209 48.20 20.37 15.40
C SER A 209 47.38 20.74 14.17
N THR A 210 47.59 21.96 13.71
CA THR A 210 46.98 22.63 12.57
C THR A 210 47.31 21.94 11.24
N GLY A 211 46.29 21.43 10.55
CA GLY A 211 46.36 21.01 9.15
C GLY A 211 45.07 21.40 8.45
N ARG A 212 45.14 22.30 7.45
CA ARG A 212 44.02 22.73 6.63
C ARG A 212 43.32 21.50 5.99
N PRO A 213 42.00 21.33 6.11
CA PRO A 213 41.32 20.24 5.42
C PRO A 213 41.15 20.59 3.94
N VAL A 214 41.91 19.90 3.09
CA VAL A 214 41.59 19.73 1.67
C VAL A 214 40.23 19.05 1.59
N LEU A 215 39.27 19.70 0.92
CA LEU A 215 37.93 19.19 0.69
C LEU A 215 37.99 18.00 -0.28
N VAL A 216 38.33 16.81 0.21
CA VAL A 216 38.14 15.57 -0.54
C VAL A 216 36.64 15.24 -0.48
N ARG A 217 35.94 15.56 -1.57
CA ARG A 217 34.60 15.02 -1.84
C ARG A 217 34.67 13.50 -1.75
N ARG A 218 34.21 12.92 -0.64
CA ARG A 218 33.93 11.48 -0.53
C ARG A 218 32.79 11.13 -1.49
N GLY A 219 33.15 10.75 -2.72
CA GLY A 219 32.26 10.02 -3.60
C GLY A 219 31.81 8.74 -2.90
N LYS A 220 30.49 8.56 -2.72
CA LYS A 220 29.92 7.28 -2.29
C LYS A 220 30.36 6.22 -3.31
N MET A 221 31.22 5.29 -2.89
CA MET A 221 31.57 4.10 -3.67
C MET A 221 30.29 3.38 -4.10
N ASP A 222 30.11 3.23 -5.41
CA ASP A 222 29.06 2.39 -5.97
C ASP A 222 29.50 0.92 -5.84
N LYS A 223 28.96 0.20 -4.84
CA LYS A 223 29.29 -1.21 -4.55
C LYS A 223 28.73 -2.21 -5.59
N ARG A 224 28.59 -1.81 -6.86
CA ARG A 224 27.89 -2.60 -7.88
C ARG A 224 28.84 -3.57 -8.57
N ARG A 225 28.41 -4.84 -8.66
CA ARG A 225 29.16 -5.93 -9.29
C ARG A 225 29.05 -5.95 -10.82
N ASP A 226 27.97 -5.37 -11.36
CA ASP A 226 27.67 -5.37 -12.79
C ASP A 226 27.35 -3.95 -13.28
N ALA A 227 27.81 -3.62 -14.49
CA ALA A 227 27.46 -2.38 -15.17
C ALA A 227 25.96 -2.37 -15.56
N ARG A 228 25.31 -1.20 -15.44
CA ARG A 228 23.91 -1.03 -15.83
C ARG A 228 23.83 -0.48 -17.24
N VAL A 229 22.94 -1.06 -18.03
CA VAL A 229 22.66 -0.65 -19.40
C VAL A 229 21.36 0.14 -19.37
N ALA A 230 21.41 1.36 -19.90
CA ALA A 230 20.25 2.22 -20.02
C ALA A 230 19.30 1.64 -21.08
N ILE A 231 18.29 0.91 -20.63
CA ILE A 231 17.23 0.35 -21.47
C ILE A 231 15.87 0.69 -20.87
N HIS A 232 14.85 0.74 -21.71
CA HIS A 232 13.49 1.02 -21.32
C HIS A 232 12.61 -0.14 -21.79
N LEU A 233 12.13 -0.93 -20.84
CA LEU A 233 11.29 -2.11 -21.13
C LEU A 233 10.01 -2.05 -20.31
N ARG A 234 8.91 -2.54 -20.87
CA ARG A 234 7.70 -2.75 -20.09
C ARG A 234 7.94 -3.90 -19.11
N SER A 235 7.42 -3.75 -17.90
CA SER A 235 7.50 -4.77 -16.86
C SER A 235 6.19 -4.86 -16.08
N GLN A 236 5.91 -6.04 -15.56
CA GLN A 236 4.89 -6.30 -14.56
C GLN A 236 5.54 -6.97 -13.36
N PHE A 237 5.10 -6.65 -12.16
CA PHE A 237 5.63 -7.26 -10.95
C PHE A 237 4.51 -7.64 -9.99
N SER A 238 4.74 -8.68 -9.21
CA SER A 238 3.85 -9.12 -8.15
C SER A 238 4.65 -9.73 -7.02
N SER A 239 4.25 -9.44 -5.79
CA SER A 239 4.69 -10.20 -4.62
C SER A 239 4.13 -11.62 -4.64
N LYS A 240 4.79 -12.56 -3.97
CA LYS A 240 4.32 -13.95 -3.81
C LYS A 240 2.94 -14.04 -3.16
N SER A 241 2.63 -13.13 -2.24
CA SER A 241 1.31 -13.00 -1.60
C SER A 241 0.26 -12.29 -2.47
N ARG A 242 0.65 -11.77 -3.65
CA ARG A 242 -0.16 -10.96 -4.58
C ARG A 242 -0.83 -9.71 -3.96
N MET A 243 -0.47 -9.34 -2.73
CA MET A 243 -0.98 -8.13 -2.06
C MET A 243 -0.40 -6.84 -2.65
N VAL A 244 0.80 -6.93 -3.22
CA VAL A 244 1.50 -5.82 -3.86
C VAL A 244 1.91 -6.26 -5.26
N GLY A 245 1.46 -5.54 -6.29
CA GLY A 245 1.78 -5.81 -7.68
C GLY A 245 1.27 -4.69 -8.59
N GLY A 246 1.79 -4.65 -9.81
CA GLY A 246 1.41 -3.63 -10.79
C GLY A 246 2.30 -3.64 -12.02
N GLU A 247 2.03 -2.69 -12.91
CA GLU A 247 2.87 -2.44 -14.09
C GLU A 247 3.93 -1.38 -13.78
N GLY A 248 5.05 -1.46 -14.49
CA GLY A 248 6.11 -0.47 -14.40
C GLY A 248 7.01 -0.46 -15.62
N GLU A 249 7.78 0.61 -15.74
CA GLU A 249 8.83 0.74 -16.73
C GLU A 249 10.16 0.33 -16.11
N LEU A 250 10.78 -0.73 -16.63
CA LEU A 250 12.09 -1.17 -16.23
C LEU A 250 13.15 -0.28 -16.87
N ARG A 251 14.08 0.19 -16.04
CA ARG A 251 15.23 1.02 -16.38
C ARG A 251 16.53 0.47 -15.81
N ASP A 252 17.65 0.87 -16.39
CA ASP A 252 19.01 0.58 -15.91
C ASP A 252 19.24 -0.92 -15.58
N LEU A 253 19.06 -1.81 -16.57
CA LEU A 253 19.18 -3.27 -16.39
C LEU A 253 20.64 -3.70 -16.22
N SER A 254 20.87 -4.64 -15.32
CA SER A 254 22.12 -5.37 -15.14
C SER A 254 21.84 -6.86 -14.95
N ARG A 255 22.90 -7.68 -14.91
CA ARG A 255 22.77 -9.13 -14.67
C ARG A 255 22.15 -9.47 -13.31
N GLY A 256 22.28 -8.57 -12.32
CA GLY A 256 21.83 -8.80 -10.94
C GLY A 256 20.73 -7.86 -10.46
N GLY A 257 20.15 -7.02 -11.32
CA GLY A 257 19.11 -6.10 -10.88
C GLY A 257 18.71 -5.05 -11.91
N CYS A 258 17.68 -4.29 -11.58
CA CYS A 258 17.17 -3.19 -12.38
C CYS A 258 16.57 -2.09 -11.51
N ARG A 259 16.14 -1.00 -12.14
CA ARG A 259 15.23 -0.01 -11.58
C ARG A 259 13.85 -0.22 -12.20
N VAL A 260 12.78 0.00 -11.44
CA VAL A 260 11.42 0.02 -11.95
C VAL A 260 10.77 1.35 -11.59
N ARG A 261 10.18 2.02 -12.58
CA ARG A 261 9.34 3.20 -12.39
C ARG A 261 7.87 2.79 -12.42
N SER A 262 7.14 3.01 -11.34
CA SER A 262 5.73 2.62 -11.18
C SER A 262 5.04 3.51 -10.15
N LEU A 263 3.75 3.77 -10.34
CA LEU A 263 2.93 4.49 -9.36
C LEU A 263 2.61 3.65 -8.10
N VAL A 264 2.84 2.34 -8.15
CA VAL A 264 2.60 1.42 -7.03
C VAL A 264 3.77 1.51 -6.05
N ALA A 265 3.46 1.87 -4.79
CA ALA A 265 4.46 1.92 -3.72
C ALA A 265 4.76 0.50 -3.22
N VAL A 266 6.01 0.07 -3.38
CA VAL A 266 6.46 -1.24 -2.91
C VAL A 266 7.40 -1.05 -1.70
N PRO A 267 7.17 -1.74 -0.56
CA PRO A 267 8.01 -1.61 0.62
C PRO A 267 9.40 -2.21 0.38
N VAL A 268 10.43 -1.61 1.00
CA VAL A 268 11.80 -2.15 0.98
C VAL A 268 11.82 -3.49 1.71
N GLY A 269 12.52 -4.48 1.14
CA GLY A 269 12.57 -5.85 1.65
C GLY A 269 11.51 -6.77 1.06
N ALA A 270 10.52 -6.26 0.31
CA ALA A 270 9.57 -7.10 -0.42
C ALA A 270 10.28 -7.98 -1.45
N GLU A 271 9.84 -9.22 -1.56
CA GLU A 271 10.26 -10.15 -2.60
C GLU A 271 9.19 -10.23 -3.69
N LEU A 272 9.59 -9.97 -4.93
CA LEU A 272 8.72 -9.87 -6.10
C LEU A 272 9.12 -10.89 -7.17
N GLU A 273 8.13 -11.39 -7.88
CA GLU A 273 8.27 -11.90 -9.23
C GLU A 273 8.17 -10.72 -10.20
N CYS A 274 9.06 -10.65 -11.18
CA CYS A 274 9.10 -9.57 -12.17
C CYS A 274 9.12 -10.12 -13.59
N CYS A 275 8.06 -9.85 -14.35
CA CYS A 275 7.95 -10.18 -15.76
C CYS A 275 8.44 -9.00 -16.61
N ILE A 276 9.34 -9.27 -17.55
CA ILE A 276 9.92 -8.28 -18.46
C ILE A 276 9.45 -8.59 -19.87
N PHE A 277 8.98 -7.55 -20.58
CA PHE A 277 8.49 -7.62 -21.95
C PHE A 277 9.52 -6.92 -22.87
N PRO A 278 10.34 -7.70 -23.62
CA PRO A 278 11.22 -7.16 -24.65
C PRO A 278 10.43 -6.43 -25.75
N GLN A 279 11.08 -5.49 -26.46
CA GLN A 279 10.44 -4.66 -27.49
C GLN A 279 9.77 -5.46 -28.63
N ASP A 280 10.23 -6.69 -28.89
CA ASP A 280 9.66 -7.55 -29.94
C ASP A 280 8.42 -8.34 -29.48
N GLU A 281 7.97 -8.23 -28.22
CA GLU A 281 6.79 -8.88 -27.60
C GLU A 281 6.67 -10.43 -27.69
N VAL A 282 7.42 -11.12 -28.55
CA VAL A 282 7.23 -12.55 -28.85
C VAL A 282 7.65 -13.48 -27.71
N ASN A 283 8.43 -13.01 -26.72
CA ASN A 283 8.88 -13.86 -25.62
C ASN A 283 9.16 -13.08 -24.32
N PRO A 284 8.12 -12.75 -23.53
CA PRO A 284 8.32 -12.22 -22.18
C PRO A 284 8.99 -13.27 -21.29
N PHE A 285 9.82 -12.81 -20.36
CA PHE A 285 10.49 -13.71 -19.41
C PHE A 285 10.35 -13.20 -17.98
N THR A 286 10.34 -14.14 -17.04
CA THR A 286 10.08 -13.87 -15.63
C THR A 286 11.33 -14.10 -14.78
N ILE A 287 11.59 -13.14 -13.90
CA ILE A 287 12.51 -13.27 -12.78
C ILE A 287 11.70 -13.78 -11.60
N ASP A 288 11.94 -15.03 -11.19
CA ASP A 288 11.18 -15.72 -10.14
C ASP A 288 11.39 -15.11 -8.74
N GLY A 289 12.49 -14.38 -8.53
CA GLY A 289 12.76 -13.69 -7.27
C GLY A 289 13.59 -12.43 -7.45
N ALA A 290 13.03 -11.31 -7.02
CA ALA A 290 13.68 -10.01 -7.00
C ALA A 290 13.34 -9.26 -5.70
N MET A 291 14.36 -8.89 -4.93
CA MET A 291 14.21 -8.16 -3.67
C MET A 291 14.26 -6.66 -3.89
N VAL A 292 13.31 -5.94 -3.30
CA VAL A 292 13.32 -4.47 -3.28
C VAL A 292 14.41 -3.97 -2.32
N ARG A 293 15.46 -3.35 -2.87
CA ARG A 293 16.62 -2.85 -2.10
C ARG A 293 16.44 -1.42 -1.60
N TRP A 294 15.68 -0.63 -2.33
CA TRP A 294 15.33 0.74 -1.99
C TRP A 294 14.04 1.12 -2.71
N SER A 295 13.30 2.07 -2.14
CA SER A 295 12.04 2.56 -2.67
C SER A 295 11.98 4.08 -2.52
N ARG A 296 11.49 4.77 -3.54
CA ARG A 296 11.29 6.22 -3.63
C ARG A 296 9.91 6.48 -4.23
N PRO A 297 9.38 7.71 -4.15
CA PRO A 297 8.16 8.05 -4.87
C PRO A 297 8.33 7.72 -6.35
N GLN A 298 7.43 6.87 -6.87
CA GLN A 298 7.35 6.42 -8.25
C GLN A 298 8.49 5.52 -8.78
N GLU A 299 9.50 5.16 -7.97
CA GLU A 299 10.62 4.33 -8.42
C GLU A 299 11.14 3.43 -7.30
N PHE A 300 11.56 2.22 -7.65
CA PHE A 300 12.24 1.31 -6.73
C PHE A 300 13.33 0.51 -7.42
N GLY A 301 14.27 0.00 -6.63
CA GLY A 301 15.39 -0.80 -7.11
C GLY A 301 15.23 -2.27 -6.77
N LEU A 302 15.35 -3.13 -7.78
CA LEU A 302 15.31 -4.58 -7.64
C LEU A 302 16.71 -5.17 -7.69
N ALA A 303 17.00 -6.10 -6.77
CA ALA A 303 18.12 -7.02 -6.86
C ALA A 303 17.59 -8.42 -7.14
N PHE A 304 18.07 -9.07 -8.18
CA PHE A 304 17.62 -10.41 -8.56
C PHE A 304 18.20 -11.43 -7.58
N THR A 305 17.31 -12.18 -6.94
CA THR A 305 17.65 -13.21 -5.95
C THR A 305 17.47 -14.62 -6.50
N ASN A 306 16.54 -14.81 -7.43
CA ASN A 306 16.29 -16.08 -8.09
C ASN A 306 15.98 -15.89 -9.59
N VAL A 307 16.86 -16.38 -10.45
CA VAL A 307 16.74 -16.26 -11.91
C VAL A 307 17.08 -17.61 -12.54
N ARG A 308 16.20 -18.13 -13.40
CA ARG A 308 16.47 -19.37 -14.14
C ARG A 308 17.66 -19.21 -15.09
N PRO A 309 18.49 -20.24 -15.32
CA PRO A 309 19.65 -20.14 -16.21
C PRO A 309 19.30 -19.68 -17.64
N GLY A 310 18.15 -20.11 -18.18
CA GLY A 310 17.66 -19.65 -19.49
C GLY A 310 17.37 -18.15 -19.53
N VAL A 311 16.70 -17.64 -18.48
CA VAL A 311 16.37 -16.22 -18.30
C VAL A 311 17.64 -15.38 -18.09
N GLN A 312 18.62 -15.91 -17.36
CA GLN A 312 19.90 -15.23 -17.15
C GLN A 312 20.66 -15.00 -18.46
N ARG A 313 20.56 -15.92 -19.43
CA ARG A 313 21.10 -15.74 -20.79
C ARG A 313 20.36 -14.64 -21.56
N GLN A 314 19.03 -14.57 -21.44
CA GLN A 314 18.21 -13.52 -22.06
C GLN A 314 18.56 -12.13 -21.51
N ILE A 315 18.69 -12.01 -20.19
CA ILE A 315 19.14 -10.76 -19.53
C ILE A 315 20.53 -10.36 -20.05
N ALA A 316 21.48 -11.29 -20.12
CA ALA A 316 22.81 -11.01 -20.65
C ALA A 316 22.80 -10.58 -22.13
N GLN A 317 21.91 -11.16 -22.94
CA GLN A 317 21.73 -10.76 -24.35
C GLN A 317 21.12 -9.36 -24.47
N LEU A 318 20.14 -9.02 -23.64
CA LEU A 318 19.55 -7.67 -23.59
C LEU A 318 20.56 -6.62 -23.14
N CYS A 319 21.36 -6.91 -22.12
CA CYS A 319 22.44 -6.01 -21.71
C CYS A 319 23.44 -5.79 -22.84
N ARG A 320 23.84 -6.84 -23.58
CA ARG A 320 24.74 -6.69 -24.74
C ARG A 320 24.12 -5.86 -25.88
N LYS A 321 22.86 -6.12 -26.24
CA LYS A 321 22.14 -5.35 -27.27
C LYS A 321 21.95 -3.88 -26.88
N GLY A 322 21.61 -3.60 -25.62
CA GLY A 322 21.46 -2.24 -25.14
C GLY A 322 22.78 -1.45 -25.09
N MET A 323 23.92 -2.13 -24.95
CA MET A 323 25.25 -1.52 -25.06
C MET A 323 25.65 -1.19 -26.51
N SER A 324 25.09 -1.85 -27.51
CA SER A 324 25.37 -1.55 -28.93
C SER A 324 24.52 -0.42 -29.51
N LEU A 325 23.53 0.09 -28.76
CA LEU A 325 22.61 1.15 -29.17
C LEU A 325 22.83 2.48 -28.42
N ALA A 326 23.83 2.53 -27.53
CA ALA A 326 24.20 3.70 -26.72
C ALA A 326 25.56 4.24 -27.16
#